data_AF-A0A819JRU9-F1
#
_entry.id   AF-A0A819JRU9-F1
#
_cell.length_a   1.000
_cell.length_b   1.000
_cell.length_c   1.000
_cell.angle_alpha   90.00
_cell.angle_beta   90.00
_cell.angle_gamma   90.00
#
_symmetry.space_group_name_H-M   'P 1'
#
loop_
_entity.id
_entity.type
_entity.pdbx_description
1 polymer ?
#
loop_
_entity_poly.entity_id
_entity_poly.type
_entity_poly.pdbx_seq_one_letter_code
_entity_poly.pdbx_strand_id
1 'polypeptide(L)'
;MINIAVTGCSQAFGACTYEEQRRQVFKYSLLVFLMGVAFLVTRFIQYTAFAISGSKLTERIRAKAFAHLLRQEVAFFDRLENSSGAICNRLSSDALAIQQITGARLGIVCESIAMFGIGVVLGVLMNWQLTLVALFYFVSLFILAIVQIRWQARLNKRSDDILELASSVRPTCRLQYHVH
;
A
#
# COMPACT_ATOMS: atom_id res chain seq x y z
N MET A 1 -11.86 -8.33 -31.29
CA MET A 1 -11.58 -7.19 -32.21
C MET A 1 -10.17 -6.61 -32.04
N ILE A 2 -9.71 -6.24 -30.84
CA ILE A 2 -8.35 -5.67 -30.65
C ILE A 2 -7.23 -6.68 -31.00
N ASN A 3 -7.45 -7.99 -30.79
CA ASN A 3 -6.46 -9.03 -31.09
C ASN A 3 -6.13 -9.15 -32.59
N ILE A 4 -7.14 -8.95 -33.44
CA ILE A 4 -7.00 -8.94 -34.91
C ILE A 4 -6.26 -7.67 -35.36
N ALA A 5 -6.49 -6.52 -34.72
CA ALA A 5 -5.80 -5.27 -35.04
C ALA A 5 -4.32 -5.29 -34.67
N VAL A 6 -3.96 -5.84 -33.50
CA VAL A 6 -2.55 -5.96 -33.05
C VAL A 6 -1.79 -6.99 -33.88
N THR A 7 -2.40 -8.15 -34.16
CA THR A 7 -1.79 -9.20 -35.00
C THR A 7 -1.67 -8.75 -36.46
N GLY A 8 -2.64 -7.98 -36.96
CA GLY A 8 -2.57 -7.37 -38.29
C GLY A 8 -1.46 -6.31 -38.40
N CYS A 9 -1.19 -5.56 -37.34
CA CYS A 9 -0.13 -4.55 -37.33
C CYS A 9 1.27 -5.20 -37.29
N SER A 10 1.48 -6.29 -36.54
CA SER A 10 2.76 -7.01 -36.53
C SER A 10 3.10 -7.64 -37.89
N GLN A 11 2.10 -8.21 -38.57
CA GLN A 11 2.27 -8.76 -39.92
C GLN A 11 2.46 -7.66 -40.98
N ALA A 12 1.78 -6.51 -40.84
CA ALA A 12 1.97 -5.35 -41.72
C ALA A 12 3.35 -4.70 -41.57
N PHE A 13 3.90 -4.66 -40.36
CA PHE A 13 5.26 -4.15 -40.11
C PHE A 13 6.33 -4.98 -40.85
N GLY A 14 6.16 -6.30 -40.96
CA GLY A 14 7.08 -7.18 -41.69
C GLY A 14 7.06 -7.00 -43.22
N ALA A 15 6.01 -6.39 -43.79
CA ALA A 15 5.83 -6.23 -45.24
C ALA A 15 6.07 -4.80 -45.75
N CYS A 16 6.33 -3.82 -44.87
CA CYS A 16 6.49 -2.40 -45.23
C CYS A 16 7.94 -2.03 -45.59
N THR A 17 8.10 -1.02 -46.47
CA THR A 17 9.41 -0.44 -46.79
C THR A 17 10.02 0.29 -45.58
N TYR A 18 11.35 0.45 -45.56
CA TYR A 18 12.09 1.08 -44.45
C TYR A 18 11.61 2.53 -44.14
N GLU A 19 11.18 3.28 -45.15
CA GLU A 19 10.68 4.65 -44.98
C GLU A 19 9.30 4.69 -44.30
N GLU A 20 8.38 3.78 -44.67
CA GLU A 20 7.07 3.67 -43.99
C GLU A 20 7.24 3.23 -42.53
N GLN A 21 8.12 2.26 -42.26
CA GLN A 21 8.40 1.82 -40.90
C GLN A 21 8.90 2.96 -40.02
N ARG A 22 9.85 3.76 -40.52
CA ARG A 22 10.43 4.90 -39.78
C ARG A 22 9.36 5.95 -39.44
N ARG A 23 8.43 6.22 -40.35
CA ARG A 23 7.33 7.17 -40.13
C ARG A 23 6.33 6.67 -39.09
N GLN A 24 6.02 5.38 -39.05
CA GLN A 24 5.14 4.80 -38.03
C GLN A 24 5.81 4.78 -36.65
N VAL A 25 7.09 4.39 -36.57
CA VAL A 25 7.86 4.42 -35.32
C VAL A 25 7.91 5.82 -34.73
N PHE A 26 8.14 6.86 -35.55
CA PHE A 26 8.14 8.25 -35.07
C PHE A 26 6.79 8.67 -34.49
N LYS A 27 5.67 8.27 -35.14
CA LYS A 27 4.31 8.54 -34.64
C LYS A 27 4.03 7.83 -33.31
N TYR A 28 4.36 6.54 -33.20
CA TYR A 28 4.17 5.79 -31.96
C TYR A 28 5.07 6.30 -30.83
N SER A 29 6.32 6.67 -31.15
CA SER A 29 7.25 7.28 -30.19
C SER A 29 6.68 8.59 -29.62
N LEU A 30 6.14 9.46 -30.48
CA LEU A 30 5.49 10.69 -30.03
C LEU A 30 4.25 10.42 -29.16
N LEU A 31 3.41 9.44 -29.53
CA LEU A 31 2.21 9.08 -28.77
C LEU A 31 2.56 8.54 -27.38
N VAL A 32 3.54 7.65 -27.27
CA VAL A 32 4.00 7.10 -25.98
C VAL A 32 4.62 8.20 -25.12
N PHE A 33 5.36 9.13 -25.72
CA PHE A 33 5.91 10.28 -25.02
C PHE A 33 4.80 11.17 -24.42
N LEU A 34 3.79 11.53 -25.23
CA LEU A 34 2.66 12.34 -24.75
C LEU A 34 1.86 11.61 -23.67
N MET A 35 1.65 10.30 -23.80
CA MET A 35 0.98 9.50 -22.78
C MET A 35 1.77 9.47 -21.47
N GLY A 36 3.10 9.38 -21.53
CA GLY A 36 3.98 9.46 -20.37
C GLY A 36 3.89 10.81 -19.65
N VAL A 37 3.90 11.92 -20.40
CA VAL A 37 3.74 13.26 -19.83
C VAL A 37 2.37 13.42 -19.16
N ALA A 38 1.29 12.99 -19.83
CA ALA A 38 -0.06 13.05 -19.27
C ALA A 38 -0.19 12.19 -17.99
N PHE A 39 0.43 11.01 -17.98
CA PHE A 39 0.45 10.13 -16.81
C PHE A 39 1.18 10.76 -15.63
N LEU A 40 2.35 11.37 -15.86
CA LEU A 40 3.11 12.05 -14.83
C LEU A 40 2.30 13.18 -14.17
N VAL A 41 1.67 14.04 -14.98
CA VAL A 41 0.85 15.15 -14.49
C VAL A 41 -0.34 14.63 -13.69
N THR A 42 -1.07 13.65 -14.22
CA THR A 42 -2.26 13.08 -13.57
C THR A 42 -1.89 12.41 -12.24
N ARG A 43 -0.80 11.63 -12.21
CA ARG A 43 -0.29 11.00 -10.99
C ARG A 43 0.13 12.02 -9.96
N PHE A 44 0.85 13.06 -10.37
CA PHE A 44 1.28 14.12 -9.47
C PHE A 44 0.08 14.83 -8.81
N ILE A 45 -0.94 15.18 -9.59
CA ILE A 45 -2.19 15.76 -9.07
C ILE A 45 -2.89 14.79 -8.11
N GLN A 46 -2.98 13.50 -8.47
CA GLN A 46 -3.59 12.49 -7.62
C GLN A 46 -2.87 12.39 -6.27
N TYR A 47 -1.55 12.21 -6.25
CA TYR A 47 -0.79 12.05 -5.01
C TYR A 47 -0.86 13.31 -4.14
N THR A 48 -0.74 14.50 -4.73
CA THR A 48 -0.83 15.76 -3.98
C THR A 48 -2.23 16.00 -3.43
N ALA A 49 -3.29 15.72 -4.19
CA ALA A 49 -4.67 15.85 -3.74
C ALA A 49 -4.99 14.91 -2.55
N PHE A 50 -4.51 13.66 -2.60
CA PHE A 50 -4.67 12.71 -1.49
C PHE A 50 -3.83 13.11 -0.27
N ALA A 51 -2.62 13.63 -0.46
CA ALA A 51 -1.78 14.14 0.63
C ALA A 51 -2.46 15.32 1.36
N ILE A 52 -3.00 16.29 0.60
CA ILE A 52 -3.71 17.44 1.17
C ILE A 52 -4.99 16.98 1.87
N SER A 53 -5.79 16.13 1.22
CA SER A 53 -7.03 15.61 1.80
C SER A 53 -6.78 14.82 3.09
N GLY A 54 -5.69 14.04 3.13
CA GLY A 54 -5.26 13.32 4.33
C GLY A 54 -4.87 14.24 5.47
N SER A 55 -4.12 15.31 5.20
CA SER A 55 -3.76 16.30 6.23
C SER A 55 -4.99 16.99 6.84
N LYS A 56 -5.97 17.37 5.99
CA LYS A 56 -7.22 18.00 6.40
C LYS A 56 -8.11 17.06 7.20
N LEU A 57 -8.15 15.78 6.83
CA LEU A 57 -8.88 14.77 7.58
C LEU A 57 -8.31 14.60 8.99
N THR A 58 -6.98 14.46 9.10
CA THR A 58 -6.30 14.34 10.39
C THR A 58 -6.53 15.57 11.27
N GLU A 59 -6.46 16.77 10.71
CA GLU A 59 -6.74 18.03 11.43
C GLU A 59 -8.17 18.04 12.03
N ARG A 60 -9.18 17.66 11.24
CA ARG A 60 -10.57 17.59 11.69
C ARG A 60 -10.78 16.55 12.79
N ILE A 61 -10.13 15.39 12.68
CA ILE A 61 -10.21 14.32 13.70
C ILE A 61 -9.61 14.82 15.01
N ARG A 62 -8.43 15.47 14.97
CA ARG A 62 -7.79 16.05 16.16
C ARG A 62 -8.70 17.10 16.82
N ALA A 63 -9.24 18.04 16.06
CA ALA A 63 -10.12 19.08 16.59
C ALA A 63 -11.37 18.50 17.27
N LYS A 64 -12.03 17.51 16.66
CA LYS A 64 -13.19 16.83 17.26
C LYS A 64 -12.83 16.04 18.51
N ALA A 65 -11.68 15.35 18.51
CA ALA A 65 -11.20 14.61 19.66
C ALA A 65 -10.92 15.53 20.85
N PHE A 66 -10.24 16.67 20.63
CA PHE A 66 -10.03 17.68 21.67
C PHE A 66 -11.35 18.26 22.20
N ALA A 67 -12.30 18.56 21.31
CA ALA A 67 -13.62 19.05 21.74
C ALA A 67 -14.39 18.03 22.60
N HIS A 68 -14.25 16.73 22.32
CA HIS A 68 -14.81 15.67 23.16
C HIS A 68 -14.09 15.57 24.52
N LEU A 69 -12.76 15.63 24.52
CA LEU A 69 -11.94 15.60 25.73
C LEU A 69 -12.30 16.73 26.71
N LEU A 70 -12.56 17.94 26.20
CA LEU A 70 -12.95 19.09 27.03
C LEU A 70 -14.35 18.96 27.68
N ARG A 71 -15.20 18.05 27.17
CA ARG A 71 -16.54 17.79 27.72
C ARG A 71 -16.55 16.65 28.74
N GLN A 72 -15.40 16.03 28.99
CA GLN A 72 -15.27 14.89 29.87
C GLN A 72 -15.18 15.33 31.34
N GLU A 73 -15.72 14.51 32.24
CA GLU A 73 -15.77 14.78 33.68
C GLU A 73 -14.37 14.89 34.30
N VAL A 74 -14.19 15.75 35.31
CA VAL A 74 -12.87 15.96 35.95
C VAL A 74 -12.32 14.67 36.58
N ALA A 75 -13.20 13.83 37.14
CA ALA A 75 -12.85 12.53 37.72
C ALA A 75 -12.23 11.54 36.70
N PHE A 76 -12.42 11.77 35.40
CA PHE A 76 -11.76 10.98 34.36
C PHE A 76 -10.24 11.25 34.30
N PHE A 77 -9.83 12.50 34.54
CA PHE A 77 -8.44 12.94 34.46
C PHE A 77 -7.64 12.65 35.74
N ASP A 78 -8.29 12.31 36.85
CA ASP A 78 -7.64 11.95 38.12
C ASP A 78 -6.96 10.57 38.06
N ARG A 79 -7.31 9.72 37.08
CA ARG A 79 -6.64 8.43 36.89
C ARG A 79 -5.25 8.64 36.31
N LEU A 80 -4.22 8.01 36.91
CA LEU A 80 -2.82 8.11 36.48
C LEU A 80 -2.64 7.79 34.98
N GLU A 81 -3.41 6.85 34.46
CA GLU A 81 -3.43 6.41 33.05
C GLU A 81 -4.02 7.46 32.09
N ASN A 82 -4.92 8.31 32.59
CA ASN A 82 -5.67 9.32 31.84
C ASN A 82 -5.19 10.74 32.11
N SER A 83 -3.95 10.89 32.62
CA SER A 83 -3.34 12.20 32.74
C SER A 83 -3.42 12.95 31.41
N SER A 84 -3.71 14.24 31.45
CA SER A 84 -3.87 15.09 30.25
C SER A 84 -2.67 15.01 29.29
N GLY A 85 -1.45 14.86 29.83
CA GLY A 85 -0.24 14.66 29.03
C GLY A 85 -0.18 13.30 28.34
N ALA A 86 -0.60 12.22 29.01
CA ALA A 86 -0.63 10.88 28.45
C ALA A 86 -1.65 10.78 27.30
N ILE A 87 -2.82 11.39 27.46
CA ILE A 87 -3.85 11.43 26.42
C ILE A 87 -3.40 12.28 25.23
N CYS A 88 -2.79 13.45 25.47
CA CYS A 88 -2.29 14.30 24.40
C CYS A 88 -1.20 13.58 23.57
N ASN A 89 -0.31 12.83 24.23
CA ASN A 89 0.72 12.05 23.55
C ASN A 89 0.10 10.93 22.69
N ARG A 90 -0.86 10.18 23.25
CA ARG A 90 -1.60 9.15 22.50
C ARG A 90 -2.36 9.73 21.31
N LEU A 91 -3.10 10.82 21.50
CA LEU A 91 -3.83 11.49 20.43
C LEU A 91 -2.91 11.99 19.31
N SER A 92 -1.71 12.48 19.65
CA SER A 92 -0.70 12.86 18.68
C SER A 92 -0.19 11.65 17.88
N SER A 93 0.14 10.55 18.57
CA SER A 93 0.57 9.30 17.95
C SER A 93 -0.50 8.71 17.02
N ASP A 94 -1.75 8.67 17.47
CA ASP A 94 -2.87 8.15 16.68
C ASP A 94 -3.17 9.04 15.47
N ALA A 95 -3.08 10.36 15.62
CA ALA A 95 -3.23 11.29 14.51
C ALA A 95 -2.14 11.12 13.45
N LEU A 96 -0.89 10.89 13.87
CA LEU A 96 0.22 10.57 12.96
C LEU A 96 -0.03 9.24 12.24
N ALA A 97 -0.47 8.21 12.97
CA ALA A 97 -0.80 6.91 12.37
C ALA A 97 -1.89 7.04 11.30
N ILE A 98 -2.96 7.81 11.57
CA ILE A 98 -4.03 8.08 10.61
C ILE A 98 -3.49 8.84 9.39
N GLN A 99 -2.67 9.88 9.60
CA GLN A 99 -2.09 10.65 8.49
C GLN A 99 -1.23 9.77 7.57
N GLN A 100 -0.48 8.81 8.13
CA GLN A 100 0.36 7.88 7.38
C GLN A 100 -0.45 6.88 6.54
N ILE A 101 -1.63 6.50 7.03
CA ILE A 101 -2.55 5.64 6.27
C ILE A 101 -3.23 6.47 5.18
N THR A 102 -3.77 7.63 5.53
CA THR A 102 -4.59 8.45 4.62
C THR A 102 -3.76 9.16 3.53
N GLY A 103 -2.57 9.65 3.84
CA GLY A 103 -1.75 10.41 2.90
C GLY A 103 -1.06 9.53 1.85
N ALA A 104 -0.16 8.64 2.29
CA ALA A 104 0.69 7.87 1.37
C ALA A 104 0.07 6.55 0.92
N ARG A 105 -0.64 5.85 1.82
CA ARG A 105 -1.12 4.48 1.55
C ARG A 105 -2.45 4.43 0.79
N LEU A 106 -3.38 5.34 1.06
CA LEU A 106 -4.66 5.34 0.34
C LEU A 106 -4.49 5.53 -1.18
N GLY A 107 -3.59 6.42 -1.60
CA GLY A 107 -3.32 6.63 -3.03
C GLY A 107 -2.87 5.35 -3.73
N ILE A 108 -1.92 4.63 -3.10
CA ILE A 108 -1.38 3.36 -3.62
C ILE A 108 -2.46 2.26 -3.62
N VAL A 109 -3.32 2.20 -2.59
CA VAL A 109 -4.40 1.21 -2.52
C VAL A 109 -5.43 1.45 -3.62
N CYS A 110 -5.91 2.68 -3.79
CA CYS A 110 -6.84 3.03 -4.86
C CYS A 110 -6.24 2.77 -6.25
N GLU A 111 -4.97 3.12 -6.44
CA GLU A 111 -4.22 2.85 -7.66
C GLU A 111 -4.12 1.34 -7.94
N SER A 112 -3.78 0.53 -6.94
CA SER A 112 -3.67 -0.92 -7.06
C SER A 112 -5.00 -1.55 -7.46
N ILE A 113 -6.10 -1.10 -6.88
CA ILE A 113 -7.45 -1.60 -7.21
C ILE A 113 -7.81 -1.23 -8.66
N ALA A 114 -7.54 0.02 -9.07
CA ALA A 114 -7.81 0.48 -10.42
C ALA A 114 -6.96 -0.29 -11.46
N MET A 115 -5.66 -0.46 -11.21
CA MET A 115 -4.77 -1.23 -12.08
C MET A 115 -5.19 -2.70 -12.18
N PHE A 116 -5.58 -3.31 -11.07
CA PHE A 116 -6.09 -4.68 -11.08
C PHE A 116 -7.36 -4.80 -11.93
N GLY A 117 -8.33 -3.90 -11.71
CA GLY A 117 -9.59 -3.89 -12.47
C GLY A 117 -9.36 -3.68 -13.97
N ILE A 118 -8.57 -2.68 -14.35
CA ILE A 118 -8.24 -2.40 -15.75
C ILE A 118 -7.50 -3.59 -16.37
N GLY A 119 -6.54 -4.19 -15.67
CA GLY A 119 -5.79 -5.36 -16.15
C GLY A 119 -6.68 -6.57 -16.43
N VAL A 120 -7.62 -6.87 -15.53
CA VAL A 120 -8.58 -7.98 -15.72
C VAL A 120 -9.50 -7.71 -16.91
N VAL A 121 -10.05 -6.50 -17.02
CA VAL A 121 -10.95 -6.12 -18.13
C VAL A 121 -10.21 -6.21 -19.47
N LEU A 122 -9.01 -5.63 -19.57
CA LEU A 122 -8.21 -5.69 -20.80
C LEU A 122 -7.81 -7.13 -21.16
N GLY A 123 -7.47 -7.96 -20.17
CA GLY A 123 -7.16 -9.38 -20.40
C GLY A 123 -8.34 -10.13 -21.00
N VAL A 124 -9.53 -10.02 -20.39
CA VAL A 124 -10.74 -10.70 -20.85
C VAL A 124 -11.14 -10.25 -22.26
N LEU A 125 -11.00 -8.96 -22.57
CA LEU A 125 -11.29 -8.41 -23.91
C LEU A 125 -10.32 -8.92 -25.00
N MET A 126 -9.08 -9.24 -24.65
CA MET A 126 -8.07 -9.73 -25.58
C MET A 126 -8.21 -11.22 -25.84
N ASN A 127 -8.13 -12.02 -24.78
CA ASN A 127 -8.18 -13.47 -24.81
C ASN A 127 -8.67 -13.98 -23.44
N TRP A 128 -9.93 -14.37 -23.38
CA TRP A 128 -10.53 -14.87 -22.15
C TRP A 128 -9.86 -16.17 -21.64
N GLN A 129 -9.40 -17.05 -22.54
CA GLN A 129 -8.74 -18.31 -22.17
C GLN A 129 -7.40 -18.09 -21.46
N LEU A 130 -6.53 -17.22 -22.00
CA LEU A 130 -5.24 -16.88 -21.37
C LEU A 130 -5.44 -16.16 -20.03
N THR A 131 -6.47 -15.32 -19.95
CA THR A 131 -6.74 -14.54 -18.74
C THR A 131 -7.23 -15.42 -17.59
N LEU A 132 -8.04 -16.45 -17.86
CA LEU A 132 -8.47 -17.41 -16.84
C LEU A 132 -7.30 -18.19 -16.24
N VAL A 133 -6.36 -18.65 -17.08
CA VAL A 133 -5.15 -19.35 -16.62
C VAL A 133 -4.27 -18.42 -15.77
N ALA A 134 -4.08 -17.18 -16.22
CA ALA A 134 -3.33 -16.19 -15.46
C ALA A 134 -3.98 -15.89 -14.09
N LEU A 135 -5.31 -15.78 -14.04
CA LEU A 135 -6.04 -15.51 -12.81
C LEU A 135 -5.91 -16.65 -11.81
N PHE A 136 -5.94 -17.92 -12.28
CA PHE A 136 -5.69 -19.09 -11.43
C PHE A 136 -4.27 -19.07 -10.84
N TYR A 137 -3.27 -18.70 -11.65
CA TYR A 137 -1.89 -18.56 -11.19
C TYR A 137 -1.75 -17.45 -10.13
N PHE A 138 -2.36 -16.28 -10.35
CA PHE A 138 -2.36 -15.19 -9.36
C PHE A 138 -3.01 -15.60 -8.03
N VAL A 139 -4.12 -16.33 -8.07
CA VAL A 139 -4.78 -16.83 -6.86
C VAL A 139 -3.88 -17.82 -6.12
N SER A 140 -3.22 -18.73 -6.84
CA SER A 140 -2.28 -19.69 -6.26
C SER A 140 -1.11 -18.98 -5.55
N LEU A 141 -0.51 -17.98 -6.20
CA LEU A 141 0.56 -17.17 -5.61
C LEU A 141 0.09 -16.40 -4.38
N PHE A 142 -1.13 -15.85 -4.41
CA PHE A 142 -1.69 -15.12 -3.28
C PHE A 142 -1.89 -16.03 -2.05
N ILE A 143 -2.33 -17.27 -2.26
CA ILE A 143 -2.45 -18.27 -1.18
C ILE A 143 -1.08 -18.57 -0.59
N LEU A 144 -0.06 -18.82 -1.43
CA LEU A 144 1.31 -19.09 -0.97
C LEU A 144 1.87 -17.91 -0.16
N ALA A 145 1.65 -16.68 -0.60
CA ALA A 145 2.07 -15.47 0.10
C ALA A 145 1.42 -15.34 1.48
N ILE A 146 0.12 -15.61 1.60
CA ILE A 146 -0.59 -15.61 2.89
C ILE A 146 0.00 -16.67 3.83
N VAL A 147 0.26 -17.87 3.31
CA VAL A 147 0.87 -18.95 4.10
C VAL A 147 2.24 -18.53 4.61
N GLN A 148 3.07 -17.92 3.76
CA GLN A 148 4.39 -17.42 4.14
C GLN A 148 4.31 -16.33 5.23
N ILE A 149 3.43 -15.35 5.07
CA ILE A 149 3.26 -14.26 6.06
C ILE A 149 2.80 -14.83 7.40
N ARG A 150 1.84 -15.77 7.38
CA ARG A 150 1.37 -16.43 8.62
C ARG A 150 2.45 -17.28 9.27
N TRP A 151 3.28 -17.94 8.46
CA TRP A 151 4.39 -18.73 8.96
C TRP A 151 5.44 -17.84 9.64
N GLN A 152 5.81 -16.72 9.01
CA GLN A 152 6.70 -15.72 9.60
C GLN A 152 6.13 -15.11 10.89
N ALA A 153 4.83 -14.78 10.92
CA ALA A 153 4.19 -14.24 12.12
C ALA A 153 4.22 -15.24 13.30
N ARG A 154 4.04 -16.54 13.02
CA ARG A 154 4.17 -17.59 14.05
C ARG A 154 5.60 -17.72 14.57
N LEU A 155 6.59 -17.60 13.70
CA LEU A 155 8.00 -17.63 14.12
C LEU A 155 8.35 -16.42 14.98
N ASN A 156 7.92 -15.21 14.58
CA ASN A 156 8.14 -14.00 15.36
C ASN A 156 7.54 -14.12 16.76
N LYS A 157 6.30 -14.59 16.86
CA LYS A 157 5.66 -14.82 18.17
C LYS A 157 6.44 -15.82 19.02
N ARG A 158 6.91 -16.92 18.42
CA ARG A 158 7.73 -17.91 19.12
C ARG A 158 9.07 -17.33 19.60
N SER A 159 9.68 -16.44 18.84
CA SER A 159 10.89 -15.73 19.24
C SER A 159 10.63 -14.80 20.44
N ASP A 160 9.50 -14.09 20.46
CA ASP A 160 9.11 -13.22 21.57
C ASP A 160 8.92 -14.02 22.88
N ASP A 161 8.24 -15.18 22.81
CA ASP A 161 8.03 -16.07 23.96
C ASP A 161 9.37 -16.57 24.56
N ILE A 162 10.35 -16.91 23.70
CA ILE A 162 11.69 -17.35 24.12
C ILE A 162 12.48 -16.19 24.74
N LEU A 163 12.35 -14.98 24.19
CA LEU A 163 13.00 -13.78 24.73
C LEU A 163 12.46 -13.42 26.12
N GLU A 164 11.15 -13.59 26.33
CA GLU A 164 10.51 -13.39 27.63
C GLU A 164 11.07 -14.37 28.68
N LEU A 165 11.12 -15.67 28.35
CA LEU A 165 11.74 -16.69 29.21
C LEU A 165 13.23 -16.41 29.48
N ALA A 166 14.00 -16.02 28.46
CA ALA A 166 15.41 -15.67 28.62
C ALA A 166 15.62 -14.41 29.47
N SER A 167 14.65 -13.49 29.49
CA SER A 167 14.68 -12.30 30.34
C SER A 167 14.41 -12.62 31.81
N SER A 168 13.54 -13.60 32.10
CA SER A 168 13.21 -14.01 33.47
C SER A 168 14.32 -14.84 34.14
N VAL A 169 15.08 -15.62 33.36
CA VAL A 169 16.23 -16.41 33.86
C VAL A 169 17.49 -15.55 34.05
N ARG A 170 17.61 -14.45 33.30
CA ARG A 170 18.77 -13.53 33.33
C ARG A 170 19.13 -12.99 34.73
N PRO A 171 18.19 -12.54 35.59
CA PRO A 171 18.50 -12.13 36.95
C PRO A 171 18.99 -13.29 37.83
N THR A 172 18.45 -14.50 37.65
CA THR A 172 18.80 -15.69 38.44
C THR A 172 20.23 -16.16 38.16
N CYS A 173 20.65 -16.20 36.89
CA CYS A 173 22.05 -16.50 36.54
C CYS A 173 23.02 -15.40 36.97
N ARG A 174 22.61 -14.12 36.96
CA ARG A 174 23.45 -13.00 37.43
C ARG A 174 23.73 -13.08 38.93
N LEU A 175 22.77 -13.56 39.72
CA LEU A 175 22.95 -13.78 41.17
C LEU A 175 23.88 -14.96 41.47
N GLN A 176 23.81 -16.05 40.69
CA GLN A 176 24.66 -17.23 40.89
C GLN A 176 26.16 -16.95 40.64
N TYR A 177 26.50 -16.04 39.73
CA TYR A 177 27.90 -15.70 39.40
C TYR A 177 28.56 -14.76 40.43
N HIS A 178 27.76 -14.02 41.22
CA HIS A 178 28.28 -13.07 42.21
C HIS A 178 28.49 -13.67 43.61
N VAL A 179 28.07 -14.92 43.81
CA VAL A 179 28.13 -15.64 45.10
C VAL A 179 29.27 -16.68 45.15
N HIS A 180 29.97 -16.90 44.04
CA HIS A 180 31.23 -17.65 43.96
C HIS A 180 32.42 -16.71 43.82
#